data_AF-A0A0Q2LJI8-F1
#
_entry.id   AF-A0A0Q2LJI8-F1
#
_cell.length_a   1.000
_cell.length_b   1.000
_cell.length_c   1.000
_cell.angle_alpha   90.00
_cell.angle_beta   90.00
_cell.angle_gamma   90.00
#
_symmetry.space_group_name_H-M   'P 1'
#
loop_
_entity.id
_entity.type
_entity.pdbx_description
1 polymer ?
#
loop_
_entity_poly.entity_id
_entity_poly.type
_entity_poly.pdbx_seq_one_letter_code
_entity_poly.pdbx_strand_id
1 'polypeptide(L)' 'MYALYSGSLAEPGDPNPYAGGESLVLPKLWMRGYMRMLRVRIDTGPAMRRYRGAGRAAEDWPE' A
#
# COMPACT_ATOMS: atom_id res chain seq x y z
N MET A 1 6.68 -11.76 -14.48
CA MET A 1 6.10 -11.26 -13.21
C MET A 1 5.44 -9.90 -13.42
N TYR A 2 4.48 -9.82 -14.35
CA TYR A 2 3.92 -8.52 -14.79
C TYR A 2 2.77 -8.04 -13.88
N ALA A 3 1.86 -8.93 -13.48
CA ALA A 3 0.69 -8.58 -12.65
C ALA A 3 1.07 -7.96 -11.29
N LEU A 4 2.06 -8.51 -10.59
CA LEU A 4 2.53 -7.95 -9.31
C LEU A 4 3.10 -6.53 -9.48
N TYR A 5 3.89 -6.34 -10.54
CA TYR A 5 4.52 -5.06 -10.83
C TYR A 5 3.47 -4.01 -11.21
N SER A 6 2.54 -4.35 -12.11
CA SER A 6 1.48 -3.44 -12.53
C SER A 6 0.56 -3.05 -11.36
N GLY A 7 0.27 -3.96 -10.42
CA GLY A 7 -0.45 -3.59 -9.20
C GLY A 7 0.31 -2.61 -8.31
N SER A 8 1.65 -2.71 -8.27
CA SER A 8 2.47 -1.77 -7.48
C SER A 8 2.55 -0.36 -8.09
N LEU A 9 2.21 -0.21 -9.38
CA LEU A 9 2.18 1.06 -10.11
C LEU A 9 0.79 1.68 -10.22
N ALA A 10 -0.26 0.98 -9.77
CA ALA A 10 -1.63 1.46 -9.86
C ALA A 10 -1.90 2.68 -8.96
N GLU A 11 -3.00 3.37 -9.23
CA GLU A 11 -3.53 4.46 -8.43
C GLU A 11 -4.71 4.01 -7.54
N PRO A 12 -4.93 4.66 -6.38
CA PRO A 12 -6.07 4.36 -5.53
C PRO A 12 -7.40 4.45 -6.29
N GLY A 13 -8.15 3.35 -6.27
CA GLY A 13 -9.44 3.24 -6.97
C GLY A 13 -9.34 2.54 -8.33
N ASP A 14 -8.13 2.28 -8.85
CA ASP A 14 -7.97 1.55 -10.10
C ASP A 14 -8.56 0.13 -10.00
N PRO A 15 -9.33 -0.31 -11.02
CA PRO A 15 -9.85 -1.67 -11.06
C PRO A 15 -8.73 -2.67 -11.36
N ASN A 16 -8.85 -3.88 -10.81
CA ASN A 16 -7.91 -4.96 -11.12
C ASN A 16 -8.12 -5.43 -12.58
N PRO A 17 -7.14 -5.24 -13.49
CA PRO A 17 -7.31 -5.53 -14.91
C PRO A 17 -7.37 -7.04 -15.20
N TYR A 18 -7.03 -7.89 -14.23
CA TYR A 18 -7.10 -9.34 -14.35
C TYR A 18 -8.39 -9.93 -13.76
N ALA A 19 -9.27 -9.10 -13.19
CA ALA A 19 -10.53 -9.56 -12.64
C ALA A 19 -11.40 -10.21 -13.74
N GLY A 20 -12.01 -11.37 -13.41
CA GLY A 20 -12.92 -12.09 -14.32
C GLY A 20 -12.23 -12.94 -15.41
N GLY A 21 -10.90 -13.01 -15.44
CA GLY A 21 -10.18 -13.93 -16.32
C GLY A 21 -10.11 -15.37 -15.79
N GLU A 22 -9.64 -16.30 -16.62
CA GLU A 22 -9.50 -17.72 -16.27
C GLU A 22 -8.44 -17.98 -15.16
N SER A 23 -7.46 -17.08 -15.03
CA SER A 23 -6.40 -17.22 -14.04
C SER A 23 -6.81 -16.68 -12.67
N LEU A 24 -6.81 -17.55 -11.65
CA LEU A 24 -7.01 -17.13 -10.25
C LEU A 24 -5.75 -16.51 -9.62
N VAL A 25 -4.58 -16.68 -10.23
CA VAL A 25 -3.29 -16.23 -9.67
C VAL A 25 -2.99 -14.78 -10.04
N LEU A 26 -3.29 -14.38 -11.29
CA LEU A 26 -3.01 -13.01 -11.76
C LEU A 26 -3.73 -11.92 -10.94
N PRO A 27 -5.04 -12.05 -10.62
CA PRO A 27 -5.73 -11.09 -9.76
C PRO A 27 -5.09 -10.97 -8.38
N LYS A 28 -4.68 -12.10 -7.78
CA LYS A 28 -4.03 -12.13 -6.45
C LYS A 28 -2.65 -11.48 -6.46
N LEU A 29 -1.85 -11.74 -7.50
CA LEU A 29 -0.55 -11.10 -7.66
C LEU A 29 -0.68 -9.59 -7.83
N TRP A 30 -1.61 -9.13 -8.67
CA TRP A 30 -1.89 -7.71 -8.84
C TRP A 30 -2.34 -7.07 -7.52
N MET A 31 -3.27 -7.71 -6.81
CA MET A 31 -3.77 -7.21 -5.52
C MET A 31 -2.65 -7.08 -4.48
N ARG A 32 -1.71 -8.04 -4.45
CA ARG A 32 -0.53 -7.95 -3.58
C ARG A 32 0.34 -6.72 -3.89
N GLY A 33 0.52 -6.40 -5.18
CA GLY A 33 1.23 -5.19 -5.60
C GLY A 33 0.48 -3.92 -5.19
N TYR A 34 -0.83 -3.89 -5.43
CA TYR A 34 -1.72 -2.80 -5.08
C TYR A 34 -1.73 -2.51 -3.57
N MET A 35 -1.84 -3.54 -2.73
CA MET A 35 -1.76 -3.40 -1.28
C MET A 35 -0.41 -2.86 -0.80
N ARG A 36 0.70 -3.29 -1.43
CA ARG A 36 2.03 -2.74 -1.12
C ARG A 36 2.08 -1.25 -1.47
N MET A 37 1.57 -0.86 -2.63
CA MET A 37 1.48 0.54 -3.05
C MET A 37 0.66 1.36 -2.05
N LEU A 38 -0.55 0.90 -1.67
CA LEU A 38 -1.39 1.59 -0.69
C LEU A 38 -0.67 1.80 0.64
N ARG A 39 -0.02 0.75 1.14
CA ARG A 39 0.76 0.82 2.38
C ARG A 39 1.85 1.88 2.30
N VAL A 40 2.62 1.92 1.22
CA VAL A 40 3.68 2.93 1.04
C VAL A 40 3.08 4.34 1.02
N ARG A 41 1.99 4.58 0.29
CA ARG A 41 1.35 5.90 0.22
C ARG A 41 0.82 6.36 1.59
N ILE A 42 0.21 5.45 2.34
CA ILE A 42 -0.28 5.73 3.70
C ILE A 42 0.90 5.99 4.64
N ASP A 43 1.87 5.08 4.69
CA ASP A 43 2.94 5.08 5.69
C ASP A 43 3.98 6.18 5.49
N THR A 44 4.19 6.63 4.24
CA THR A 44 5.24 7.62 3.93
C THR A 44 4.72 9.06 3.84
N GLY A 45 3.40 9.27 3.94
CA GLY A 45 2.80 10.61 3.87
C GLY A 45 3.23 11.56 5.01
N PRO A 46 3.25 12.88 4.78
CA PRO A 46 3.61 13.87 5.81
C PRO A 46 2.76 13.74 7.09
N ALA A 47 1.47 13.44 6.94
CA ALA A 47 0.56 13.21 8.06
C ALA A 47 1.00 12.03 8.93
N MET A 48 1.33 10.87 8.32
CA MET A 48 1.81 9.71 9.08
C MET A 48 3.19 9.93 9.69
N ARG A 49 4.08 10.67 9.02
CA ARG A 49 5.35 11.09 9.63
C ARG A 49 5.13 11.96 10.86
N ARG A 50 4.22 12.93 10.80
CA ARG A 50 3.86 13.78 11.95
C ARG A 50 3.23 12.96 13.08
N TYR A 51 2.30 12.07 12.76
CA TYR A 51 1.66 11.17 13.73
C TYR A 51 2.70 10.33 14.47
N ARG A 52 3.62 9.67 13.75
CA ARG A 52 4.70 8.87 14.35
C ARG A 52 5.72 9.70 15.13
N GLY A 53 5.95 10.94 14.72
CA GLY A 53 6.81 11.87 15.45
C GLY A 53 6.21 12.30 16.79
N ALA A 54 4.91 12.61 16.81
CA ALA A 54 4.17 12.95 18.01
C ALA A 54 4.10 11.78 19.00
N GLY A 55 3.86 10.56 18.51
CA GLY A 55 3.88 9.35 19.34
C GLY A 55 5.22 9.15 20.05
N ARG A 56 6.35 9.26 19.32
CA ARG A 56 7.69 9.17 19.91
C ARG A 56 7.98 10.26 20.93
N ALA A 57 7.59 11.50 20.66
CA ALA A 57 7.76 12.59 21.62
C ALA A 57 6.95 12.40 22.91
N ALA A 58 5.81 11.70 22.85
CA ALA A 58 5.00 11.36 24.02
C ALA A 58 5.59 10.17 24.81
N GLU A 59 6.22 9.20 24.13
CA GLU A 59 6.93 8.08 24.77
C GLU A 59 8.22 8.55 25.48
N ASP A 60 8.90 9.57 24.95
CA ASP A 60 10.14 10.13 25.51
C ASP A 60 9.91 11.19 26.61
N TRP A 61 8.66 11.43 27.05
CA TRP A 61 8.38 12.37 28.13
C TRP A 61 8.82 11.79 29.49
N PRO A 62 9.78 12.40 30.21
CA PRO A 62 10.17 11.92 31.52
C PRO A 62 9.06 12.22 32.55
N GLU A 63 8.75 11.24 33.41
CA GLU A 63 7.86 11.43 34.57
C GLU A 63 8.35 12.54 35.53
#